data_AF-A0A5R2N0T0-F1
#
_entry.id   AF-A0A5R2N0T0-F1
#
_cell.length_a   1.000
_cell.length_b   1.000
_cell.length_c   1.000
_cell.angle_alpha   90.00
_cell.angle_beta   90.00
_cell.angle_gamma   90.00
#
_symmetry.space_group_name_H-M   'P 1'
#
loop_
_entity.id
_entity.type
_entity.pdbx_description
1 polymer ?
#
loop_
_entity_poly.entity_id
_entity_poly.type
_entity_poly.pdbx_seq_one_letter_code
_entity_poly.pdbx_strand_id
1 'polypeptide(L)'
;GIGHTRMATESAVTTMGAHPFSTGADQCLVHNGSLSNHNNVRRELVREGMKFETENDTEVAAAYLSSQMAHGKNLGEALEGTLSDLDGFFTFVVGTKNGFGVVRDPIACKPAVMAETDQ
;
A
#
# COMPACT_ATOMS: atom_id res chain seq x y z
N GLY A 1 -5.54 5.13 -15.55
CA GLY A 1 -4.51 4.06 -15.50
C GLY A 1 -3.47 4.44 -14.47
N ILE A 2 -2.89 3.48 -13.75
CA ILE A 2 -1.85 3.72 -12.75
C ILE A 2 -0.54 3.14 -13.29
N GLY A 3 0.52 3.95 -13.35
CA GLY A 3 1.85 3.52 -13.76
C GLY A 3 2.85 3.71 -12.62
N HIS A 4 3.75 2.74 -12.44
CA HIS A 4 4.82 2.81 -11.43
C HIS A 4 6.18 2.54 -12.06
N THR A 5 7.18 3.33 -11.69
CA THR A 5 8.59 3.09 -11.99
C THR A 5 9.34 3.00 -10.66
N ARG A 6 9.97 1.85 -10.39
CA ARG A 6 10.72 1.59 -9.15
C ARG A 6 12.22 1.78 -9.38
N MET A 7 12.89 2.47 -8.46
CA MET A 7 14.34 2.37 -8.26
C MET A 7 14.58 1.50 -7.02
N ALA A 8 15.25 0.36 -7.18
CA ALA A 8 15.48 -0.60 -6.10
C ALA A 8 16.62 -0.15 -5.20
N THR A 9 16.39 -0.01 -3.89
CA THR A 9 17.47 0.27 -2.93
C THR A 9 17.72 -0.81 -1.89
N GLU A 10 16.96 -1.92 -1.84
CA GLU A 10 17.35 -3.09 -1.01
C GLU A 10 16.49 -4.36 -1.24
N SER A 11 16.24 -4.75 -2.50
CA SER A 11 15.60 -6.06 -2.76
C SER A 11 16.05 -6.60 -4.11
N ALA A 12 16.40 -7.89 -4.13
CA ALA A 12 16.81 -8.60 -5.34
C ALA A 12 15.80 -8.41 -6.47
N VAL A 13 16.30 -8.18 -7.68
CA VAL A 13 15.51 -7.98 -8.89
C VAL A 13 14.91 -9.32 -9.30
N THR A 14 13.69 -9.61 -8.85
CA THR A 14 12.87 -10.70 -9.38
C THR A 14 11.50 -10.17 -9.79
N THR A 15 10.91 -10.79 -10.82
CA THR A 15 9.58 -10.48 -11.37
C THR A 15 8.46 -10.54 -10.33
N MET A 16 8.69 -11.20 -9.19
CA MET A 16 7.79 -11.28 -8.03
C MET A 16 7.68 -9.98 -7.22
N GLY A 17 8.58 -9.02 -7.43
CA GLY A 17 8.57 -7.71 -6.78
C GLY A 17 7.97 -6.58 -7.62
N ALA A 18 7.35 -6.91 -8.76
CA ALA A 18 6.71 -5.94 -9.65
C ALA A 18 5.30 -5.61 -9.16
N HIS A 19 5.09 -4.35 -8.79
CA HIS A 19 3.76 -3.80 -8.48
C HIS A 19 2.92 -3.71 -9.77
N PRO A 20 1.59 -3.79 -9.68
CA PRO A 20 0.77 -3.70 -8.45
C PRO A 20 0.61 -5.02 -7.71
N PHE A 21 0.72 -4.97 -6.37
CA PHE A 21 0.20 -6.04 -5.53
C PHE A 21 -1.33 -5.95 -5.52
N SER A 22 -1.98 -6.96 -6.09
CA SER A 22 -3.43 -7.14 -6.00
C SER A 22 -3.73 -8.14 -4.88
N THR A 23 -4.05 -7.62 -3.69
CA THR A 23 -4.57 -8.40 -2.56
C THR A 23 -6.11 -8.55 -2.61
N GLY A 24 -6.71 -8.16 -3.75
CA GLY A 24 -8.13 -8.34 -4.09
C GLY A 24 -8.33 -8.11 -5.59
N ALA A 25 -9.40 -8.70 -6.17
CA ALA A 25 -9.64 -8.72 -7.62
C ALA A 25 -9.69 -7.32 -8.28
N ASP A 26 -9.92 -6.27 -7.49
CA ASP A 26 -10.15 -4.91 -7.97
C ASP A 26 -9.29 -3.84 -7.26
N GLN A 27 -8.15 -4.20 -6.64
CA GLN A 27 -7.26 -3.23 -5.96
C GLN A 27 -5.85 -3.20 -6.56
N CYS A 28 -5.33 -1.99 -6.75
CA CYS A 28 -3.97 -1.70 -7.20
C CYS A 28 -3.31 -0.76 -6.20
N LEU A 29 -2.22 -1.19 -5.57
CA LEU A 29 -1.41 -0.35 -4.68
C LEU A 29 -0.07 -0.01 -5.34
N VAL A 30 0.24 1.28 -5.34
CA VAL A 30 1.58 1.80 -5.60
C VAL A 30 2.14 2.37 -4.29
N HIS A 31 3.31 1.90 -3.91
CA HIS A 31 4.03 2.34 -2.72
C HIS A 31 5.37 2.97 -3.11
N ASN A 32 5.63 4.17 -2.59
CA ASN A 32 6.94 4.79 -2.58
C ASN A 32 7.34 5.07 -1.13
N GLY A 33 8.35 4.35 -0.63
CA GLY A 33 8.64 4.42 0.78
C GLY A 33 9.29 3.18 1.33
N SER A 34 9.34 3.13 2.66
CA SER A 34 9.58 1.92 3.42
C SER A 34 8.77 1.95 4.71
N LEU A 35 8.18 0.80 5.07
CA LEU A 35 7.50 0.60 6.33
C LEU A 35 8.43 -0.11 7.32
N SER A 36 8.75 0.55 8.43
CA SER A 36 9.62 0.02 9.48
C SER A 36 8.95 -1.06 10.35
N ASN A 37 7.63 -1.01 10.51
CA ASN A 37 6.88 -1.97 11.34
C ASN A 37 6.18 -3.09 10.54
N HIS A 38 6.48 -3.26 9.24
CA HIS A 38 5.79 -4.23 8.37
C HIS A 38 5.82 -5.67 8.89
N ASN A 39 6.90 -6.08 9.57
CA ASN A 39 6.99 -7.43 10.16
C ASN A 39 6.04 -7.62 11.36
N ASN A 40 5.71 -6.56 12.10
CA ASN A 40 4.72 -6.63 13.18
C ASN A 40 3.32 -6.77 12.58
N VAL A 41 2.97 -5.88 11.67
CA VAL A 41 1.67 -5.87 10.97
C VAL A 41 1.44 -7.18 10.23
N ARG A 42 2.46 -7.73 9.54
CA ARG A 42 2.39 -9.05 8.91
C ARG A 42 1.99 -10.14 9.90
N ARG A 43 2.61 -10.16 11.08
CA ARG A 43 2.32 -11.18 12.11
C ARG A 43 0.88 -11.09 12.62
N GLU A 44 0.33 -9.88 12.72
CA GLU A 44 -1.06 -9.65 13.09
C GLU A 44 -2.01 -10.16 12.00
N LEU A 45 -1.78 -9.76 10.75
CA LEU A 45 -2.60 -10.19 9.61
C LEU A 45 -2.55 -11.70 9.36
N VAL A 46 -1.40 -12.35 9.59
CA VAL A 46 -1.29 -13.82 9.53
C VAL A 46 -2.14 -14.49 10.60
N ARG A 47 -2.26 -13.91 11.80
CA ARG A 47 -3.15 -14.45 12.86
C ARG A 47 -4.62 -14.30 12.49
N GLU A 48 -4.96 -13.31 11.67
CA GLU A 48 -6.28 -13.13 11.07
C GLU A 48 -6.53 -14.06 9.88
N GLY A 49 -5.55 -14.87 9.49
CA GLY A 49 -5.66 -15.88 8.42
C GLY A 49 -5.15 -15.43 7.05
N MET A 50 -4.54 -14.24 6.94
CA MET A 50 -3.90 -13.83 5.68
C MET A 50 -2.66 -14.64 5.36
N LYS A 51 -2.42 -14.82 4.07
CA LYS A 51 -1.21 -15.46 3.53
C LYS A 51 -0.42 -14.42 2.75
N PHE A 52 0.89 -14.56 2.78
CA PHE A 52 1.82 -13.69 2.07
C PHE A 52 2.74 -14.51 1.18
N GLU A 53 3.03 -14.01 0.00
CA GLU A 53 3.89 -14.63 -1.00
C GLU A 53 5.30 -14.03 -1.00
N THR A 54 5.46 -12.82 -0.47
CA THR A 54 6.73 -12.09 -0.44
C THR A 54 7.04 -11.52 0.95
N GLU A 55 8.29 -11.11 1.14
CA GLU A 55 8.72 -10.37 2.33
C GLU A 55 8.58 -8.85 2.15
N ASN A 56 8.07 -8.38 1.02
CA ASN A 56 7.99 -6.97 0.67
C ASN A 56 6.98 -6.24 1.58
N ASP A 57 7.38 -5.07 2.07
CA ASP A 57 6.52 -4.21 2.90
C ASP A 57 5.29 -3.69 2.16
N THR A 58 5.37 -3.57 0.83
CA THR A 58 4.22 -3.20 0.00
C THR A 58 3.12 -4.25 0.02
N GLU A 59 3.47 -5.53 0.08
CA GLU A 59 2.47 -6.60 0.21
C GLU A 59 1.76 -6.50 1.55
N VAL A 60 2.49 -6.15 2.61
CA VAL A 60 1.91 -5.88 3.94
C VAL A 60 0.97 -4.68 3.91
N ALA A 61 1.35 -3.59 3.24
CA ALA A 61 0.49 -2.43 3.06
C ALA A 61 -0.80 -2.76 2.30
N ALA A 62 -0.70 -3.53 1.20
CA ALA A 62 -1.84 -3.97 0.42
C ALA A 62 -2.77 -4.87 1.24
N ALA A 63 -2.19 -5.83 1.96
CA ALA A 63 -2.92 -6.74 2.84
C ALA A 63 -3.63 -5.99 3.99
N TYR A 64 -2.96 -4.99 4.59
CA TYR A 64 -3.57 -4.13 5.60
C TYR A 64 -4.80 -3.41 5.04
N LEU A 65 -4.68 -2.75 3.89
CA LEU A 65 -5.81 -2.05 3.26
C LEU A 65 -6.96 -3.00 2.93
N SER A 66 -6.65 -4.19 2.38
CA SER A 66 -7.64 -5.24 2.16
C SER A 66 -8.32 -5.67 3.47
N SER A 67 -7.57 -5.85 4.56
CA SER A 67 -8.11 -6.22 5.87
C SER A 67 -9.08 -5.16 6.37
N GLN A 68 -8.67 -3.90 6.35
CA GLN A 68 -9.50 -2.78 6.83
C GLN A 68 -10.81 -2.69 6.05
N MET A 69 -10.75 -2.85 4.72
CA MET A 69 -11.93 -2.85 3.87
C MET A 69 -12.83 -4.07 4.09
N ALA A 70 -12.25 -5.26 4.33
CA ALA A 70 -13.01 -6.46 4.69
C ALA A 70 -13.72 -6.31 6.04
N HIS A 71 -13.15 -5.54 6.97
CA HIS A 71 -13.76 -5.15 8.25
C HIS A 71 -14.79 -4.01 8.12
N GLY A 72 -15.15 -3.61 6.90
CA GLY A 72 -16.24 -2.66 6.63
C GLY A 72 -15.81 -1.20 6.50
N LYS A 73 -14.51 -0.89 6.58
CA LYS A 73 -14.01 0.46 6.31
C LYS A 73 -14.09 0.79 4.83
N ASN A 74 -14.43 2.03 4.50
CA ASN A 74 -14.27 2.54 3.14
C ASN A 74 -12.78 2.81 2.82
N LEU A 75 -12.46 3.11 1.55
CA LEU A 75 -11.07 3.34 1.13
C LEU A 75 -10.41 4.50 1.89
N GLY A 76 -11.15 5.60 2.14
CA GLY A 76 -10.64 6.74 2.88
C GLY A 76 -10.30 6.38 4.32
N GLU A 77 -11.21 5.70 5.02
CA GLU A 77 -10.99 5.23 6.41
C GLU A 77 -9.84 4.22 6.50
N ALA A 78 -9.68 3.36 5.51
CA ALA A 78 -8.56 2.43 5.43
C ALA A 78 -7.23 3.15 5.23
N LEU A 79 -7.20 4.17 4.36
CA LEU A 79 -6.01 5.01 4.13
C LEU A 79 -5.68 5.86 5.36
N GLU A 80 -6.66 6.44 6.03
CA GLU A 80 -6.45 7.19 7.27
C GLU A 80 -5.86 6.31 8.37
N GLY A 81 -6.34 5.06 8.51
CA GLY A 81 -5.77 4.10 9.45
C GLY A 81 -4.30 3.79 9.20
N THR A 82 -3.81 3.89 7.96
CA THR A 82 -2.38 3.70 7.68
C THR A 82 -1.50 4.73 8.39
N LEU A 83 -2.02 5.93 8.68
CA LEU A 83 -1.28 7.00 9.32
C LEU A 83 -1.01 6.72 10.81
N SER A 84 -1.84 5.91 11.45
CA SER A 84 -1.67 5.50 12.85
C SER A 84 -1.00 4.14 13.00
N ASP A 85 -1.28 3.22 12.09
CA ASP A 85 -0.95 1.81 12.28
C ASP A 85 0.35 1.41 11.57
N LEU A 86 0.79 2.18 10.56
CA LEU A 86 2.02 1.93 9.82
C LEU A 86 3.10 2.94 10.18
N ASP A 87 4.27 2.43 10.60
CA ASP A 87 5.43 3.25 10.93
C ASP A 87 6.39 3.28 9.75
N GLY A 88 6.79 4.45 9.30
CA GLY A 88 7.80 4.60 8.25
C GLY A 88 7.65 5.89 7.46
N PHE A 89 8.28 5.92 6.29
CA PHE A 89 8.15 7.02 5.34
C PHE A 89 7.54 6.46 4.07
N PHE A 90 6.33 6.86 3.74
CA PHE A 90 5.59 6.26 2.65
C PHE A 90 4.62 7.22 1.96
N THR A 91 4.40 6.96 0.69
CA THR A 91 3.30 7.49 -0.09
C THR A 91 2.61 6.33 -0.78
N PHE A 92 1.29 6.25 -0.63
CA PHE A 92 0.48 5.28 -1.34
C PHE A 92 -0.40 5.97 -2.37
N VAL A 93 -0.53 5.32 -3.53
CA VAL A 93 -1.62 5.56 -4.48
C VAL A 93 -2.38 4.26 -4.61
N VAL A 94 -3.66 4.29 -4.29
CA VAL A 94 -4.53 3.11 -4.31
C VAL A 94 -5.65 3.32 -5.30
N GLY A 95 -5.74 2.43 -6.28
CA GLY A 95 -6.89 2.34 -7.19
C GLY A 95 -7.82 1.22 -6.76
N THR A 96 -9.12 1.50 -6.79
CA THR A 96 -10.20 0.51 -6.64
C THR A 96 -11.15 0.63 -7.83
N LYS A 97 -12.07 -0.34 -7.97
CA LYS A 97 -13.15 -0.26 -8.97
C LYS A 97 -13.96 1.05 -8.90
N ASN A 98 -14.12 1.61 -7.70
CA ASN A 98 -15.04 2.72 -7.45
C ASN A 98 -14.34 4.08 -7.29
N GLY A 99 -13.01 4.14 -7.48
CA GLY A 99 -12.24 5.37 -7.32
C GLY A 99 -10.80 5.10 -6.91
N PHE A 100 -10.05 6.17 -6.66
CA PHE A 100 -8.68 6.10 -6.19
C PHE A 100 -8.47 6.99 -4.97
N GLY A 101 -7.42 6.71 -4.21
CA GLY A 101 -7.00 7.51 -3.05
C GLY A 101 -5.48 7.65 -3.02
N VAL A 102 -5.02 8.75 -2.43
CA VAL A 102 -3.61 9.04 -2.20
C VAL A 102 -3.43 9.38 -0.73
N VAL A 103 -2.44 8.78 -0.09
CA VAL A 103 -2.05 9.13 1.29
C VAL A 103 -0.53 9.27 1.37
N ARG A 104 -0.09 10.20 2.21
CA ARG A 104 1.31 10.44 2.53
C ARG A 104 1.48 10.31 4.03
N ASP A 105 2.61 9.73 4.45
CA ASP A 105 2.99 9.70 5.86
C ASP A 105 3.03 11.12 6.47
N PRO A 106 2.84 11.28 7.79
CA PRO A 106 2.77 12.60 8.43
C PRO A 106 4.00 13.48 8.25
N ILE A 107 5.18 12.88 8.01
CA ILE A 107 6.44 13.60 7.80
C ILE A 107 6.56 14.01 6.32
N ALA A 108 5.88 13.30 5.43
CA ALA A 108 5.75 13.61 4.02
C ALA A 108 7.10 13.67 3.29
N CYS A 109 8.06 12.84 3.72
CA CYS A 109 9.42 12.79 3.15
C CYS A 109 9.45 12.37 1.68
N LYS A 110 8.43 11.63 1.23
CA LYS A 110 8.29 11.22 -0.17
C LYS A 110 7.37 12.20 -0.91
N PRO A 111 7.81 12.78 -2.04
CA PRO A 111 7.01 13.75 -2.78
C PRO A 111 5.85 13.06 -3.49
N ALA A 112 4.69 13.71 -3.51
CA ALA A 112 3.54 13.32 -4.32
C ALA A 112 2.94 14.58 -4.94
N VAL A 113 2.61 14.52 -6.23
CA VAL A 113 1.92 15.59 -6.96
C VAL A 113 0.66 14.99 -7.54
N MET A 114 -0.48 15.61 -7.23
CA MET A 114 -1.77 15.29 -7.82
C MET A 114 -2.19 16.47 -8.69
N ALA A 115 -2.55 16.19 -9.94
CA ALA A 115 -3.10 17.16 -10.87
C ALA A 115 -4.37 16.58 -11.48
N GLU A 116 -5.41 17.41 -11.51
CA GLU A 116 -6.69 17.11 -12.15
C GLU A 116 -6.80 17.99 -13.39
N THR A 117 -7.39 17.45 -14.46
CA THR A 117 -7.68 18.18 -15.69
C THR A 117 -9.17 18.05 -15.98
N ASP A 118 -9.80 19.14 -16.43
CA ASP A 118 -11.21 19.15 -16.84
C ASP A 118 -11.45 18.46 -18.21
N GLN A 119 -10.46 17.72 -18.72
CA GLN A 119 -10.51 17.02 -20.00
C GLN A 119 -10.97 15.57 -19.81
#